data_AF-A0A6N4Q8W4-F1
#
_entry.id   AF-A0A6N4Q8W4-F1
#
_cell.length_a   1.000
_cell.length_b   1.000
_cell.length_c   1.000
_cell.angle_alpha   90.00
_cell.angle_beta   90.00
_cell.angle_gamma   90.00
#
_symmetry.space_group_name_H-M   'P 1'
#
loop_
_entity.id
_entity.type
_entity.pdbx_description
1 polymer ?
#
loop_
_entity_poly.entity_id
_entity_poly.type
_entity_poly.pdbx_seq_one_letter_code
_entity_poly.pdbx_strand_id
1 'polypeptide(L)'
;MFFKWATSDNSTTCDKIYLLTAGKEILEYSIPSLGVTGIINGNQIVITSESIVTISSYVANFKTNGVSVSVNDVPQTSGVTSNDYNSPLKYIVTGTDGSKNEYTVQMVAPRVLGSSSLRLWFKADQLTLNDGDPVANWSDVSGYGNHISQANSDYWPFFRKNQVNGYPVVEFRSVLRSEIELPSGGVGLYAGNSGSTFFVKRLVSVGAAITLLRLCDTYGREIAINDPNGEYLVCRSGTGCTTVSALPIPKLQFISIGSVQTLFSDAREYRNGKLIGQSALNTYFDYTSASGQGRVLLGNRNLDADIAEVLYFNTNLSEEDVEKVFFYLNTKYGLSPM
;
A
#
# COMPACT_ATOMS: atom_id res chain seq x y z
N MET A 1 -20.69 -77.18 -21.04
CA MET A 1 -20.14 -76.13 -21.92
C MET A 1 -20.58 -74.80 -21.33
N PHE A 2 -19.66 -74.09 -20.68
CA PHE A 2 -19.90 -72.79 -20.03
C PHE A 2 -19.93 -71.69 -21.10
N PHE A 3 -20.87 -70.75 -21.00
CA PHE A 3 -20.71 -69.40 -21.55
C PHE A 3 -21.08 -68.39 -20.47
N LYS A 4 -20.09 -68.00 -19.67
CA LYS A 4 -20.13 -66.74 -18.92
C LYS A 4 -19.70 -65.65 -19.89
N TRP A 5 -20.59 -64.72 -20.20
CA TRP A 5 -20.24 -63.49 -20.89
C TRP A 5 -19.58 -62.56 -19.87
N ALA A 6 -18.27 -62.40 -19.97
CA ALA A 6 -17.56 -61.28 -19.37
C ALA A 6 -17.60 -60.15 -20.39
N THR A 7 -18.38 -59.10 -20.13
CA THR A 7 -18.22 -57.84 -20.87
C THR A 7 -16.96 -57.17 -20.33
N SER A 8 -15.84 -57.26 -21.06
CA SER A 8 -14.67 -56.44 -20.77
C SER A 8 -14.98 -55.01 -21.22
N ASP A 9 -15.27 -54.14 -20.27
CA ASP A 9 -15.23 -52.70 -20.51
C ASP A 9 -13.75 -52.29 -20.61
N ASN A 10 -13.29 -52.01 -21.83
CA ASN A 10 -11.94 -51.56 -22.13
C ASN A 10 -11.86 -50.01 -22.21
N SER A 11 -12.75 -49.30 -21.52
CA SER A 11 -12.66 -47.85 -21.40
C SER A 11 -11.39 -47.44 -20.65
N THR A 12 -10.60 -46.55 -21.25
CA THR A 12 -9.42 -45.91 -20.64
C THR A 12 -9.71 -45.03 -19.42
N THR A 13 -10.99 -44.92 -19.02
CA THR A 13 -11.46 -44.17 -17.84
C THR A 13 -12.03 -45.06 -16.74
N CYS A 14 -12.12 -46.38 -16.92
CA CYS A 14 -12.45 -47.30 -15.83
C CYS A 14 -11.37 -47.20 -14.73
N ASP A 15 -11.77 -47.09 -13.47
CA ASP A 15 -10.91 -46.93 -12.27
C ASP A 15 -10.16 -45.60 -12.08
N LYS A 16 -10.39 -44.58 -12.92
CA LYS A 16 -9.93 -43.22 -12.62
C LYS A 16 -10.99 -42.47 -11.81
N ILE A 17 -10.80 -42.42 -10.50
CA ILE A 17 -11.47 -41.41 -9.65
C ILE A 17 -10.90 -40.05 -10.07
N TYR A 18 -11.66 -39.31 -10.86
CA TYR A 18 -11.42 -37.88 -11.00
C TYR A 18 -11.77 -37.25 -9.66
N LEU A 19 -10.75 -36.95 -8.86
CA LEU A 19 -10.87 -35.95 -7.81
C LEU A 19 -11.11 -34.62 -8.54
N LEU A 20 -12.37 -34.31 -8.81
CA LEU A 20 -12.76 -32.97 -9.20
C LEU A 20 -12.32 -32.08 -8.04
N THR A 21 -11.32 -31.24 -8.23
CA THR A 21 -11.03 -30.20 -7.26
C THR A 21 -12.27 -29.34 -7.18
N ALA A 22 -12.98 -29.44 -6.06
CA ALA A 22 -14.17 -28.63 -5.82
C ALA A 22 -13.74 -27.17 -5.79
N GLY A 23 -14.15 -26.41 -6.80
CA GLY A 23 -13.92 -24.97 -6.85
C GLY A 23 -14.49 -24.31 -5.60
N LYS A 24 -13.72 -23.41 -5.00
CA LYS A 24 -14.11 -22.67 -3.79
C LYS A 24 -13.42 -21.32 -3.71
N GLU A 25 -13.25 -20.69 -4.86
CA GLU A 25 -12.49 -19.46 -5.03
C GLU A 25 -13.39 -18.33 -5.48
N ILE A 26 -13.09 -17.11 -5.03
CA ILE A 26 -13.56 -15.88 -5.67
C ILE A 26 -12.54 -15.53 -6.74
N LEU A 27 -13.00 -15.45 -7.98
CA LEU A 27 -12.17 -15.21 -9.16
C LEU A 27 -12.14 -13.73 -9.57
N GLU A 28 -13.25 -13.03 -9.35
CA GLU A 28 -13.43 -11.62 -9.67
C GLU A 28 -14.27 -10.98 -8.55
N TYR A 29 -13.97 -9.73 -8.21
CA TYR A 29 -14.72 -8.95 -7.22
C TYR A 29 -14.71 -7.48 -7.62
N SER A 30 -15.84 -6.79 -7.51
CA SER A 30 -15.95 -5.36 -7.83
C SER A 30 -17.13 -4.71 -7.10
N ILE A 31 -17.09 -3.38 -6.98
CA ILE A 31 -18.21 -2.56 -6.53
C ILE A 31 -18.55 -1.59 -7.67
N PRO A 32 -19.50 -1.96 -8.57
CA PRO A 32 -19.79 -1.19 -9.78
C PRO A 32 -20.25 0.25 -9.51
N SER A 33 -20.98 0.48 -8.41
CA SER A 33 -21.47 1.82 -8.03
C SER A 33 -20.34 2.81 -7.72
N LEU A 34 -19.15 2.32 -7.41
CA LEU A 34 -17.95 3.13 -7.20
C LEU A 34 -16.97 3.08 -8.38
N GLY A 35 -17.24 2.23 -9.39
CA GLY A 35 -16.33 1.99 -10.51
C GLY A 35 -15.01 1.31 -10.10
N VAL A 36 -14.99 0.59 -8.97
CA VAL A 36 -13.77 -0.03 -8.42
C VAL A 36 -13.78 -1.54 -8.57
N THR A 37 -12.62 -2.08 -8.93
CA THR A 37 -12.36 -3.52 -8.95
C THR A 37 -11.56 -3.89 -7.71
N GLY A 38 -11.96 -4.98 -7.04
CA GLY A 38 -11.24 -5.52 -5.89
C GLY A 38 -9.97 -6.24 -6.33
N ILE A 39 -8.90 -6.05 -5.57
CA ILE A 39 -7.63 -6.76 -5.79
C ILE A 39 -7.65 -8.01 -4.91
N ILE A 40 -7.58 -9.17 -5.55
CA ILE A 40 -7.57 -10.48 -4.88
C ILE A 40 -6.12 -10.96 -4.76
N ASN A 41 -5.68 -11.24 -3.54
CA ASN A 41 -4.39 -11.85 -3.27
C ASN A 41 -4.55 -12.95 -2.23
N GLY A 42 -4.44 -14.21 -2.67
CA GLY A 42 -4.81 -15.36 -1.85
C GLY A 42 -6.24 -15.23 -1.34
N ASN A 43 -6.38 -15.22 -0.02
CA ASN A 43 -7.66 -15.12 0.69
C ASN A 43 -8.00 -13.69 1.13
N GLN A 44 -7.27 -12.68 0.64
CA GLN A 44 -7.55 -11.28 0.92
C GLN A 44 -8.11 -10.60 -0.32
N ILE A 45 -9.15 -9.80 -0.15
CA ILE A 45 -9.70 -8.94 -1.18
C ILE A 45 -9.70 -7.51 -0.64
N VAL A 46 -8.86 -6.65 -1.20
CA VAL A 46 -8.92 -5.21 -0.91
C VAL A 46 -9.72 -4.50 -1.97
N ILE A 47 -10.66 -3.68 -1.54
CA ILE A 47 -11.33 -2.70 -2.39
C ILE A 47 -10.78 -1.34 -1.99
N THR A 48 -10.15 -0.63 -2.93
CA THR A 48 -9.71 0.74 -2.69
C THR A 48 -10.46 1.72 -3.56
N SER A 49 -10.75 2.89 -3.02
CA SER A 49 -11.35 3.99 -3.76
C SER A 49 -10.57 5.26 -3.48
N GLU A 50 -10.33 6.01 -4.55
CA GLU A 50 -9.63 7.28 -4.50
C GLU A 50 -10.57 8.46 -4.26
N SER A 51 -11.88 8.29 -4.37
CA SER A 51 -12.82 9.43 -4.43
C SER A 51 -13.79 9.50 -3.25
N ILE A 52 -14.10 8.37 -2.61
CA ILE A 52 -15.08 8.35 -1.52
C ILE A 52 -14.53 9.03 -0.26
N VAL A 53 -15.44 9.71 0.44
CA VAL A 53 -15.17 10.40 1.72
C VAL A 53 -15.89 9.76 2.90
N THR A 54 -16.71 8.73 2.63
CA THR A 54 -17.40 7.90 3.64
C THR A 54 -17.54 6.49 3.09
N ILE A 55 -17.41 5.48 3.95
CA ILE A 55 -17.70 4.09 3.63
C ILE A 55 -19.14 3.77 4.06
N SER A 56 -19.87 3.03 3.23
CA SER A 56 -21.27 2.65 3.48
C SER A 56 -21.52 1.20 3.11
N SER A 57 -22.79 0.81 3.03
CA SER A 57 -23.17 -0.44 2.38
C SER A 57 -23.13 -0.32 0.86
N TYR A 58 -22.69 -1.39 0.20
CA TYR A 58 -22.65 -1.50 -1.25
C TYR A 58 -23.05 -2.90 -1.72
N VAL A 59 -23.48 -2.99 -2.97
CA VAL A 59 -23.71 -4.26 -3.67
C VAL A 59 -22.46 -4.59 -4.50
N ALA A 60 -21.87 -5.76 -4.26
CA ALA A 60 -20.71 -6.22 -5.01
C ALA A 60 -21.11 -7.14 -6.16
N ASN A 61 -20.34 -7.08 -7.25
CA ASN A 61 -20.33 -8.11 -8.28
C ASN A 61 -19.12 -9.01 -8.05
N PHE A 62 -19.33 -10.31 -7.93
CA PHE A 62 -18.29 -11.31 -7.83
C PHE A 62 -18.56 -12.52 -8.73
N LYS A 63 -17.49 -13.22 -9.10
CA LYS A 63 -17.52 -14.50 -9.81
C LYS A 63 -16.84 -15.55 -8.95
N THR A 64 -17.41 -16.74 -8.88
CA THR A 64 -16.87 -17.84 -8.10
C THR A 64 -16.98 -19.16 -8.86
N ASN A 65 -16.06 -20.09 -8.58
CA ASN A 65 -16.16 -21.49 -9.01
C ASN A 65 -16.73 -22.42 -7.92
N GLY A 66 -17.16 -21.86 -6.78
CA GLY A 66 -17.92 -22.58 -5.75
C GLY A 66 -19.42 -22.64 -6.02
N VAL A 67 -20.13 -23.45 -5.24
CA VAL A 67 -21.59 -23.64 -5.36
C VAL A 67 -22.40 -22.61 -4.60
N SER A 68 -21.82 -22.01 -3.55
CA SER A 68 -22.47 -20.94 -2.78
C SER A 68 -21.46 -20.03 -2.11
N VAL A 69 -21.89 -18.80 -1.83
CA VAL A 69 -21.14 -17.79 -1.09
C VAL A 69 -22.01 -17.26 0.03
N SER A 70 -21.45 -17.11 1.23
CA SER A 70 -22.13 -16.48 2.37
C SER A 70 -21.25 -15.44 3.06
N VAL A 71 -21.88 -14.50 3.75
CA VAL A 71 -21.22 -13.55 4.67
C VAL A 71 -21.98 -13.61 5.98
N ASN A 72 -21.30 -13.92 7.08
CA ASN A 72 -21.92 -14.12 8.40
C ASN A 72 -23.16 -15.05 8.32
N ASP A 73 -23.00 -16.19 7.63
CA ASP A 73 -24.05 -17.18 7.34
C ASP A 73 -25.24 -16.69 6.48
N VAL A 74 -25.25 -15.44 6.03
CA VAL A 74 -26.25 -14.90 5.09
C VAL A 74 -25.82 -15.21 3.64
N PRO A 75 -26.63 -15.93 2.85
CA PRO A 75 -26.33 -16.20 1.44
C PRO A 75 -26.14 -14.92 0.60
N GLN A 76 -25.11 -14.91 -0.23
CA GLN A 76 -24.75 -13.80 -1.09
C GLN A 76 -25.13 -14.11 -2.54
N THR A 77 -25.90 -13.21 -3.15
CA THR A 77 -26.18 -13.21 -4.59
C THR A 77 -25.40 -12.06 -5.23
N SER A 78 -24.50 -12.39 -6.15
CA SER A 78 -23.68 -11.42 -6.89
C SER A 78 -24.57 -10.40 -7.61
N GLY A 79 -24.25 -9.11 -7.44
CA GLY A 79 -25.02 -8.00 -8.01
C GLY A 79 -26.36 -7.72 -7.33
N VAL A 80 -26.69 -8.40 -6.22
CA VAL A 80 -27.98 -8.24 -5.52
C VAL A 80 -27.79 -8.00 -4.02
N THR A 81 -27.01 -8.83 -3.32
CA THR A 81 -26.90 -8.72 -1.86
C THR A 81 -26.03 -7.51 -1.47
N SER A 82 -26.59 -6.63 -0.64
CA SER A 82 -25.88 -5.48 -0.07
C SER A 82 -25.18 -5.88 1.23
N ASN A 83 -23.93 -5.43 1.41
CA ASN A 83 -23.17 -5.60 2.65
C ASN A 83 -22.63 -4.26 3.14
N ASP A 84 -22.44 -4.11 4.45
CA ASP A 84 -21.76 -2.96 5.06
C ASP A 84 -20.23 -3.14 5.03
N TYR A 85 -19.50 -2.19 4.45
CA TYR A 85 -18.05 -2.26 4.31
C TYR A 85 -17.29 -1.46 5.38
N ASN A 86 -17.97 -0.91 6.39
CA ASN A 86 -17.32 -0.20 7.50
C ASN A 86 -16.42 -1.12 8.36
N SER A 87 -16.55 -2.43 8.22
CA SER A 87 -15.69 -3.44 8.86
C SER A 87 -15.34 -4.54 7.87
N PRO A 88 -14.23 -5.29 8.08
CA PRO A 88 -13.89 -6.44 7.25
C PRO A 88 -15.03 -7.45 7.18
N LEU A 89 -15.37 -7.88 5.98
CA LEU A 89 -16.38 -8.90 5.71
C LEU A 89 -15.71 -10.25 5.51
N LYS A 90 -16.29 -11.30 6.09
CA LYS A 90 -15.85 -12.69 5.90
C LYS A 90 -16.73 -13.37 4.86
N TYR A 91 -16.21 -13.53 3.65
CA TYR A 91 -16.87 -14.26 2.59
C TYR A 91 -16.47 -15.73 2.65
N ILE A 92 -17.44 -16.63 2.76
CA ILE A 92 -17.21 -18.07 2.77
C ILE A 92 -17.73 -18.65 1.46
N VAL A 93 -16.82 -19.20 0.65
CA VAL A 93 -17.16 -19.94 -0.57
C VAL A 93 -17.22 -21.42 -0.23
N THR A 94 -18.34 -22.08 -0.55
CA THR A 94 -18.51 -23.52 -0.36
C THR A 94 -18.38 -24.23 -1.71
N GLY A 95 -17.56 -25.28 -1.77
CA GLY A 95 -17.40 -26.12 -2.95
C GLY A 95 -18.46 -27.23 -3.05
N THR A 96 -18.51 -27.92 -4.18
CA THR A 96 -19.46 -29.04 -4.43
C THR A 96 -19.30 -30.19 -3.45
N ASP A 97 -18.12 -30.35 -2.85
CA ASP A 97 -17.80 -31.38 -1.85
C ASP A 97 -18.09 -30.94 -0.40
N GLY A 98 -18.64 -29.74 -0.21
CA GLY A 98 -18.90 -29.14 1.11
C GLY A 98 -17.67 -28.49 1.77
N SER A 99 -16.49 -28.55 1.14
CA SER A 99 -15.31 -27.85 1.65
C SER A 99 -15.47 -26.34 1.52
N LYS A 100 -14.84 -25.59 2.42
CA LYS A 100 -14.98 -24.12 2.52
C LYS A 100 -13.65 -23.42 2.26
N ASN A 101 -13.73 -22.20 1.74
CA ASN A 101 -12.64 -21.24 1.68
C ASN A 101 -13.13 -19.90 2.22
N GLU A 102 -12.37 -19.28 3.13
CA GLU A 102 -12.73 -18.01 3.76
C GLU A 102 -11.90 -16.87 3.15
N TYR A 103 -12.56 -15.81 2.70
CA TYR A 103 -11.95 -14.58 2.21
C TYR A 103 -12.22 -13.43 3.17
N THR A 104 -11.18 -12.68 3.51
CA THR A 104 -11.32 -11.38 4.17
C THR A 104 -11.44 -10.30 3.11
N VAL A 105 -12.63 -9.69 3.02
CA VAL A 105 -12.91 -8.59 2.11
C VAL A 105 -12.94 -7.29 2.91
N GLN A 106 -12.07 -6.34 2.58
CA GLN A 106 -11.98 -5.06 3.28
C GLN A 106 -11.96 -3.90 2.30
N MET A 107 -12.84 -2.92 2.54
CA MET A 107 -12.76 -1.63 1.87
C MET A 107 -11.77 -0.73 2.61
N VAL A 108 -10.80 -0.20 1.89
CA VAL A 108 -9.84 0.77 2.40
C VAL A 108 -9.83 1.98 1.48
N ALA A 109 -10.38 3.09 1.96
CA ALA A 109 -10.31 4.38 1.30
C ALA A 109 -9.35 5.30 2.07
N PRO A 110 -8.09 5.48 1.61
CA PRO A 110 -7.11 6.28 2.35
C PRO A 110 -7.59 7.69 2.70
N ARG A 111 -8.48 8.30 1.90
CA ARG A 111 -9.04 9.63 2.17
C ARG A 111 -9.91 9.71 3.42
N VAL A 112 -10.44 8.60 3.94
CA VAL A 112 -11.30 8.60 5.14
C VAL A 112 -10.54 8.28 6.43
N LEU A 113 -9.33 7.71 6.32
CA LEU A 113 -8.52 7.31 7.48
C LEU A 113 -7.98 8.54 8.22
N GLY A 114 -7.69 8.37 9.51
CA GLY A 114 -7.07 9.40 10.34
C GLY A 114 -7.92 10.66 10.51
N SER A 115 -9.26 10.52 10.43
CA SER A 115 -10.21 11.65 10.36
C SER A 115 -10.00 12.53 9.12
N SER A 116 -9.89 11.91 7.94
CA SER A 116 -9.65 12.61 6.67
C SER A 116 -8.36 13.44 6.63
N SER A 117 -7.29 12.89 7.20
CA SER A 117 -5.99 13.56 7.36
C SER A 117 -4.99 13.29 6.24
N LEU A 118 -5.36 12.53 5.21
CA LEU A 118 -4.48 12.27 4.07
C LEU A 118 -4.14 13.57 3.31
N ARG A 119 -2.86 13.85 3.10
CA ARG A 119 -2.38 15.07 2.41
C ARG A 119 -1.44 14.84 1.25
N LEU A 120 -0.81 13.66 1.18
CA LEU A 120 -0.06 13.23 -0.01
C LEU A 120 -0.45 11.80 -0.32
N TRP A 121 -0.71 11.52 -1.59
CA TRP A 121 -0.88 10.16 -2.07
C TRP A 121 -0.36 10.06 -3.50
N PHE A 122 0.81 9.45 -3.64
CA PHE A 122 1.47 9.23 -4.92
C PHE A 122 1.50 7.75 -5.22
N LYS A 123 0.98 7.36 -6.38
CA LYS A 123 0.95 5.98 -6.84
C LYS A 123 1.62 5.87 -8.20
N ALA A 124 2.55 4.94 -8.40
CA ALA A 124 3.22 4.80 -9.69
C ALA A 124 2.27 4.24 -10.75
N ASP A 125 1.32 3.39 -10.36
CA ASP A 125 0.33 2.77 -11.25
C ASP A 125 -0.73 3.73 -11.81
N GLN A 126 -0.77 4.98 -11.34
CA GLN A 126 -1.58 6.04 -11.99
C GLN A 126 -0.87 6.64 -13.21
N LEU A 127 0.45 6.47 -13.33
CA LEU A 127 1.25 7.04 -14.42
C LEU A 127 1.06 6.21 -15.69
N THR A 128 0.59 6.84 -16.76
CA THR A 128 0.44 6.22 -18.08
C THR A 128 1.69 6.46 -18.91
N LEU A 129 2.79 5.80 -18.55
CA LEU A 129 4.12 5.93 -19.16
C LEU A 129 4.63 4.59 -19.71
N ASN A 130 5.61 4.63 -20.61
CA ASN A 130 6.35 3.45 -21.06
C ASN A 130 7.51 3.14 -20.12
N ASP A 131 7.98 1.88 -20.15
CA ASP A 131 9.13 1.48 -19.36
C ASP A 131 10.37 2.29 -19.78
N GLY A 132 11.04 2.91 -18.81
CA GLY A 132 12.19 3.79 -19.04
C GLY A 132 11.86 5.24 -19.35
N ASP A 133 10.59 5.64 -19.43
CA ASP A 133 10.22 7.05 -19.60
C ASP A 133 10.59 7.88 -18.35
N PRO A 134 11.03 9.14 -18.50
CA PRO A 134 11.28 10.02 -17.36
C PRO A 134 9.97 10.43 -16.68
N VAL A 135 10.01 10.60 -15.36
CA VAL A 135 8.89 11.07 -14.55
C VAL A 135 9.12 12.52 -14.15
N ALA A 136 8.70 13.45 -15.02
CA ALA A 136 8.82 14.88 -14.76
C ALA A 136 7.75 15.40 -13.78
N ASN A 137 6.60 14.74 -13.70
CA ASN A 137 5.48 15.11 -12.85
C ASN A 137 4.87 13.86 -12.22
N TRP A 138 4.46 13.95 -10.96
CA TRP A 138 3.72 12.90 -10.27
C TRP A 138 2.52 13.50 -9.56
N SER A 139 1.34 13.20 -10.09
CA SER A 139 0.07 13.69 -9.56
C SER A 139 -0.24 13.09 -8.19
N ASP A 140 -0.77 13.96 -7.34
CA ASP A 140 -1.28 13.65 -6.00
C ASP A 140 -2.76 13.28 -6.11
N VAL A 141 -3.11 12.09 -5.62
CA VAL A 141 -4.49 11.59 -5.57
C VAL A 141 -5.09 11.68 -4.16
N SER A 142 -4.46 12.40 -3.23
CA SER A 142 -5.00 12.63 -1.88
C SER A 142 -6.26 13.50 -1.88
N GLY A 143 -6.48 14.27 -2.95
CA GLY A 143 -7.54 15.28 -3.06
C GLY A 143 -7.08 16.70 -2.67
N TYR A 144 -5.82 16.87 -2.25
CA TYR A 144 -5.27 18.18 -1.85
C TYR A 144 -4.45 18.87 -2.94
N GLY A 145 -4.21 18.22 -4.07
CA GLY A 145 -3.53 18.84 -5.23
C GLY A 145 -2.05 19.12 -4.98
N ASN A 146 -1.42 18.42 -4.04
CA ASN A 146 -0.01 18.57 -3.70
C ASN A 146 0.88 17.83 -4.71
N HIS A 147 0.71 18.14 -5.99
CA HIS A 147 1.47 17.53 -7.08
C HIS A 147 2.95 17.86 -6.96
N ILE A 148 3.81 16.89 -7.27
CA ILE A 148 5.26 17.08 -7.27
C ILE A 148 5.77 17.02 -8.71
N SER A 149 6.82 17.77 -8.99
CA SER A 149 7.43 17.90 -10.31
C SER A 149 8.94 18.10 -10.20
N GLN A 150 9.64 17.88 -11.32
CA GLN A 150 11.06 18.15 -11.44
C GLN A 150 11.30 18.90 -12.74
N ALA A 151 11.71 20.16 -12.64
CA ALA A 151 11.90 21.02 -13.80
C ALA A 151 13.22 20.72 -14.52
N ASN A 152 14.25 20.26 -13.82
CA ASN A 152 15.54 19.93 -14.42
C ASN A 152 15.58 18.45 -14.83
N SER A 153 15.71 18.21 -16.14
CA SER A 153 15.75 16.86 -16.71
C SER A 153 16.93 16.01 -16.23
N ASP A 154 18.02 16.64 -15.77
CA ASP A 154 19.17 15.93 -15.23
C ASP A 154 18.86 15.22 -13.91
N TYR A 155 17.76 15.56 -13.24
CA TYR A 155 17.34 15.01 -11.95
C TYR A 155 16.05 14.19 -12.05
N TRP A 156 15.56 13.91 -13.25
CA TRP A 156 14.35 13.09 -13.39
C TRP A 156 14.56 11.67 -12.83
N PRO A 157 13.62 11.18 -12.02
CA PRO A 157 13.47 9.75 -11.82
C PRO A 157 12.85 9.10 -13.06
N PHE A 158 12.88 7.76 -13.13
CA PHE A 158 12.43 7.01 -14.30
C PHE A 158 11.29 6.05 -13.97
N PHE A 159 10.36 5.86 -14.89
CA PHE A 159 9.26 4.91 -14.72
C PHE A 159 9.73 3.49 -15.07
N ARG A 160 9.44 2.52 -14.21
CA ARG A 160 9.76 1.10 -14.46
C ARG A 160 8.52 0.25 -14.32
N LYS A 161 8.19 -0.55 -15.35
CA LYS A 161 7.02 -1.45 -15.35
C LYS A 161 7.32 -2.76 -14.63
N ASN A 162 6.27 -3.41 -14.14
CA ASN A 162 6.29 -4.79 -13.65
C ASN A 162 7.37 -5.07 -12.59
N GLN A 163 7.61 -4.14 -11.67
CA GLN A 163 8.69 -4.27 -10.68
C GLN A 163 8.22 -4.96 -9.39
N VAL A 164 6.95 -4.83 -9.01
CA VAL A 164 6.39 -5.44 -7.79
C VAL A 164 5.01 -6.02 -8.06
N ASN A 165 4.92 -7.35 -8.14
CA ASN A 165 3.67 -8.07 -8.42
C ASN A 165 2.88 -7.53 -9.64
N GLY A 166 3.60 -7.23 -10.73
CA GLY A 166 3.01 -6.64 -11.94
C GLY A 166 2.78 -5.12 -11.89
N TYR A 167 2.95 -4.47 -10.74
CA TYR A 167 2.81 -3.02 -10.62
C TYR A 167 4.12 -2.29 -10.96
N PRO A 168 4.02 -1.07 -11.52
CA PRO A 168 5.18 -0.23 -11.80
C PRO A 168 5.70 0.49 -10.55
N VAL A 169 6.85 1.15 -10.72
CA VAL A 169 7.51 2.00 -9.72
C VAL A 169 8.12 3.23 -10.39
N VAL A 170 8.39 4.24 -9.57
CA VAL A 170 9.26 5.35 -9.93
C VAL A 170 10.65 5.07 -9.33
N GLU A 171 11.64 5.05 -10.21
CA GLU A 171 13.03 4.68 -9.98
C GLU A 171 13.86 5.93 -9.64
N PHE A 172 14.40 5.98 -8.43
CA PHE A 172 15.36 6.99 -7.99
C PHE A 172 16.75 6.37 -7.97
N ARG A 173 17.72 7.03 -8.60
CA ARG A 173 19.12 6.61 -8.60
C ARG A 173 19.99 7.75 -8.12
N SER A 174 20.82 7.48 -7.11
CA SER A 174 21.75 8.47 -6.55
C SER A 174 22.80 8.92 -7.57
N VAL A 175 23.24 8.02 -8.44
CA VAL A 175 24.18 8.31 -9.53
C VAL A 175 23.60 9.28 -10.57
N LEU A 176 22.27 9.32 -10.72
CA LEU A 176 21.56 10.28 -11.57
C LEU A 176 21.08 11.50 -10.78
N ARG A 177 21.33 11.53 -9.46
CA ARG A 177 20.87 12.60 -8.58
C ARG A 177 19.36 12.82 -8.67
N SER A 178 18.59 11.73 -8.79
CA SER A 178 17.15 11.80 -8.99
C SER A 178 16.42 12.43 -7.80
N GLU A 179 15.47 13.32 -8.09
CA GLU A 179 14.64 14.03 -7.11
C GLU A 179 13.35 14.53 -7.77
N ILE A 180 12.25 14.57 -7.02
CA ILE A 180 11.02 15.25 -7.43
C ILE A 180 10.44 16.04 -6.26
N GLU A 181 9.88 17.22 -6.52
CA GLU A 181 9.61 18.21 -5.47
C GLU A 181 8.32 19.02 -5.67
N LEU A 182 7.89 19.66 -4.59
CA LEU A 182 6.93 20.77 -4.61
C LEU A 182 7.65 22.00 -4.01
N PRO A 183 8.21 22.88 -4.86
CA PRO A 183 9.16 23.92 -4.43
C PRO A 183 8.58 24.99 -3.50
N SER A 184 7.26 25.20 -3.53
CA SER A 184 6.57 26.23 -2.74
C SER A 184 5.72 25.66 -1.61
N GLY A 185 5.89 24.37 -1.31
CA GLY A 185 5.20 23.68 -0.23
C GLY A 185 3.78 23.29 -0.63
N GLY A 186 3.13 22.52 0.24
CA GLY A 186 1.82 21.96 -0.03
C GLY A 186 0.74 22.35 0.98
N VAL A 187 -0.50 22.16 0.58
CA VAL A 187 -1.69 22.40 1.39
C VAL A 187 -1.79 21.35 2.50
N GLY A 188 -1.90 21.81 3.73
CA GLY A 188 -2.17 20.96 4.91
C GLY A 188 -1.01 20.09 5.39
N LEU A 189 0.20 20.27 4.86
CA LEU A 189 1.38 19.46 5.20
C LEU A 189 2.04 19.84 6.53
N TYR A 190 1.81 21.06 7.01
CA TYR A 190 2.50 21.65 8.17
C TYR A 190 1.62 21.69 9.43
N ALA A 191 0.62 20.81 9.49
CA ALA A 191 -0.34 20.79 10.58
C ALA A 191 0.08 19.81 11.68
N GLY A 192 0.23 20.33 12.90
CA GLY A 192 0.39 19.54 14.12
C GLY A 192 1.76 18.89 14.32
N ASN A 193 1.96 18.36 15.53
CA ASN A 193 3.19 17.67 15.92
C ASN A 193 3.15 16.18 15.52
N SER A 194 2.00 15.72 15.04
CA SER A 194 1.72 14.34 14.66
C SER A 194 1.72 14.13 13.16
N GLY A 195 1.94 12.90 12.72
CA GLY A 195 1.87 12.55 11.31
C GLY A 195 2.27 11.10 11.07
N SER A 196 1.72 10.53 10.02
CA SER A 196 2.00 9.16 9.60
C SER A 196 2.42 9.12 8.14
N THR A 197 3.48 8.39 7.83
CA THR A 197 3.98 8.25 6.45
C THR A 197 4.14 6.78 6.12
N PHE A 198 3.76 6.38 4.91
CA PHE A 198 3.84 5.00 4.43
C PHE A 198 4.43 4.97 3.02
N PHE A 199 5.23 3.94 2.75
CA PHE A 199 5.84 3.69 1.46
C PHE A 199 5.68 2.22 1.09
N VAL A 200 5.52 1.95 -0.20
CA VAL A 200 5.93 0.67 -0.80
C VAL A 200 7.18 0.94 -1.60
N LYS A 201 8.31 0.36 -1.17
CA LYS A 201 9.62 0.64 -1.77
C LYS A 201 10.55 -0.57 -1.78
N ARG A 202 11.56 -0.51 -2.65
CA ARG A 202 12.76 -1.35 -2.63
C ARG A 202 13.98 -0.46 -2.47
N LEU A 203 14.71 -0.61 -1.36
CA LEU A 203 15.98 0.11 -1.16
C LEU A 203 17.09 -0.59 -1.95
N VAL A 204 17.83 0.12 -2.79
CA VAL A 204 18.90 -0.48 -3.60
C VAL A 204 20.23 -0.36 -2.87
N SER A 205 20.60 0.84 -2.45
CA SER A 205 21.83 1.10 -1.71
C SER A 205 21.60 2.09 -0.56
N VAL A 206 22.59 2.18 0.32
CA VAL A 206 22.65 3.18 1.39
C VAL A 206 23.90 4.00 1.13
N GLY A 207 23.78 5.31 1.24
CA GLY A 207 24.86 6.27 1.14
C GLY A 207 24.59 7.44 2.06
N ALA A 208 25.49 8.41 2.06
CA ALA A 208 25.43 9.54 2.98
C ALA A 208 24.16 10.39 2.79
N ALA A 209 23.49 10.70 3.91
CA ALA A 209 22.36 11.64 4.00
C ALA A 209 21.24 11.33 2.98
N ILE A 210 20.52 10.21 3.16
CA ILE A 210 19.36 9.86 2.33
C ILE A 210 18.07 10.41 2.95
N THR A 211 17.32 11.18 2.16
CA THR A 211 15.94 11.57 2.47
C THR A 211 14.98 10.79 1.58
N LEU A 212 13.99 10.13 2.18
CA LEU A 212 12.87 9.53 1.45
C LEU A 212 11.81 10.58 1.12
N LEU A 213 11.37 11.31 2.14
CA LEU A 213 10.38 12.37 2.05
C LEU A 213 10.75 13.47 3.03
N ARG A 214 10.79 14.71 2.59
CA ARG A 214 10.80 15.88 3.48
C ARG A 214 9.67 16.80 3.08
N LEU A 215 8.99 17.38 4.06
CA LEU A 215 7.84 18.25 3.83
C LEU A 215 8.21 19.74 3.83
N CYS A 216 9.26 20.13 4.57
CA CYS A 216 9.81 21.48 4.58
C CYS A 216 11.31 21.45 4.94
N ASP A 217 12.11 22.34 4.35
CA ASP A 217 13.56 22.39 4.51
C ASP A 217 14.01 22.77 5.93
N THR A 218 13.25 23.65 6.59
CA THR A 218 13.59 24.14 7.93
C THR A 218 12.45 23.82 8.88
N TYR A 219 12.77 23.14 9.99
CA TYR A 219 11.80 22.69 11.01
C TYR A 219 10.68 21.77 10.49
N GLY A 220 10.77 21.32 9.25
CA GLY A 220 9.82 20.40 8.63
C GLY A 220 10.01 18.96 9.07
N ARG A 221 8.99 18.14 8.79
CA ARG A 221 9.07 16.69 8.97
C ARG A 221 9.90 16.08 7.85
N GLU A 222 10.78 15.18 8.23
CA GLU A 222 11.61 14.42 7.31
C GLU A 222 11.67 12.95 7.70
N ILE A 223 11.47 12.10 6.70
CA ILE A 223 11.68 10.67 6.76
C ILE A 223 12.97 10.38 6.01
N ALA A 224 13.94 9.81 6.71
CA ALA A 224 15.29 9.61 6.20
C ALA A 224 15.77 8.18 6.45
N ILE A 225 16.91 7.84 5.84
CA ILE A 225 17.63 6.60 6.08
C ILE A 225 19.03 6.98 6.53
N ASN A 226 19.49 6.41 7.65
CA ASN A 226 20.83 6.70 8.15
C ASN A 226 21.92 5.98 7.35
N ASP A 227 23.11 6.55 7.40
CA ASP A 227 24.35 5.98 6.89
C ASP A 227 25.25 5.66 8.10
N PRO A 228 26.01 4.54 8.10
CA PRO A 228 26.09 3.51 7.07
C PRO A 228 25.08 2.37 7.22
N ASN A 229 24.32 2.35 8.32
CA ASN A 229 23.55 1.18 8.72
C ASN A 229 22.25 0.98 7.92
N GLY A 230 21.70 2.02 7.30
CA GLY A 230 20.46 1.93 6.54
C GLY A 230 19.21 1.84 7.43
N GLU A 231 19.24 2.45 8.61
CA GLU A 231 18.16 2.43 9.60
C GLU A 231 17.16 3.58 9.33
N TYR A 232 15.89 3.34 9.64
CA TYR A 232 14.82 4.30 9.41
C TYR A 232 14.87 5.44 10.43
N LEU A 233 14.84 6.68 9.92
CA LEU A 233 14.88 7.88 10.73
C LEU A 233 13.60 8.69 10.59
N VAL A 234 13.16 9.27 11.71
CA VAL A 234 12.24 10.39 11.74
C VAL A 234 13.00 11.62 12.21
N CYS A 235 12.98 12.67 11.41
CA CYS A 235 13.75 13.89 11.62
C CYS A 235 12.85 15.12 11.65
N ARG A 236 13.33 16.13 12.37
CA ARG A 236 12.94 17.52 12.16
C ARG A 236 14.06 18.20 11.39
N SER A 237 13.78 18.62 10.16
CA SER A 237 14.78 19.15 9.23
C SER A 237 15.52 20.34 9.83
N GLY A 238 16.85 20.34 9.70
CA GLY A 238 17.73 21.35 10.28
C GLY A 238 17.88 21.31 11.81
N THR A 239 17.25 20.35 12.51
CA THR A 239 17.31 20.24 13.98
C THR A 239 17.95 18.94 14.44
N GLY A 240 17.34 17.79 14.11
CA GLY A 240 17.79 16.50 14.62
C GLY A 240 16.95 15.33 14.14
N CYS A 241 17.49 14.13 14.31
CA CYS A 241 16.87 12.87 13.89
C CYS A 241 16.79 11.89 15.06
N THR A 242 15.79 11.02 15.01
CA THR A 242 15.64 9.86 15.90
C THR A 242 15.63 8.60 15.04
N THR A 243 16.52 7.67 15.37
CA THR A 243 16.46 6.30 14.84
C THR A 243 15.32 5.57 15.53
N VAL A 244 14.42 4.96 14.75
CA VAL A 244 13.16 4.44 15.31
C VAL A 244 13.30 3.01 15.83
N SER A 245 13.62 2.05 14.95
CA SER A 245 13.78 0.64 15.33
C SER A 245 15.22 0.22 15.64
N ALA A 246 16.21 1.03 15.24
CA ALA A 246 17.63 0.64 15.24
C ALA A 246 17.89 -0.69 14.52
N LEU A 247 17.10 -0.97 13.48
CA LEU A 247 17.25 -2.15 12.62
C LEU A 247 17.43 -1.70 11.17
N PRO A 248 18.46 -2.19 10.46
CA PRO A 248 18.65 -1.92 9.04
C PRO A 248 17.40 -2.27 8.22
N ILE A 249 17.07 -1.41 7.26
CA ILE A 249 16.01 -1.69 6.29
C ILE A 249 16.55 -2.72 5.27
N PRO A 250 15.80 -3.78 4.96
CA PRO A 250 16.21 -4.73 3.94
C PRO A 250 16.44 -4.07 2.58
N LYS A 251 17.52 -4.46 1.91
CA LYS A 251 17.89 -4.00 0.57
C LYS A 251 17.44 -5.02 -0.48
N LEU A 252 17.28 -4.57 -1.71
CA LEU A 252 16.97 -5.37 -2.91
C LEU A 252 15.67 -6.19 -2.84
N GLN A 253 14.79 -5.89 -1.90
CA GLN A 253 13.44 -6.46 -1.82
C GLN A 253 12.40 -5.36 -1.60
N PHE A 254 11.20 -5.56 -2.14
CA PHE A 254 10.07 -4.68 -1.87
C PHE A 254 9.52 -4.94 -0.48
N ILE A 255 9.24 -3.85 0.24
CA ILE A 255 8.56 -3.86 1.52
C ILE A 255 7.53 -2.73 1.54
N SER A 256 6.47 -2.91 2.33
CA SER A 256 5.71 -1.78 2.83
C SER A 256 6.34 -1.36 4.16
N ILE A 257 6.60 -0.06 4.32
CA ILE A 257 7.20 0.49 5.53
C ILE A 257 6.47 1.77 5.88
N GLY A 258 6.25 2.00 7.15
CA GLY A 258 5.61 3.22 7.61
C GLY A 258 6.09 3.65 8.97
N SER A 259 5.86 4.93 9.25
CA SER A 259 6.13 5.51 10.56
C SER A 259 4.94 6.32 11.04
N VAL A 260 4.61 6.16 12.31
CA VAL A 260 3.58 6.94 13.01
C VAL A 260 4.24 7.74 14.10
N GLN A 261 4.14 9.07 14.02
CA GLN A 261 4.61 9.97 15.04
C GLN A 261 3.44 10.48 15.89
N THR A 262 3.52 10.23 17.19
CA THR A 262 2.56 10.72 18.18
C THR A 262 3.13 11.98 18.82
N LEU A 263 2.57 13.15 18.51
CA LEU A 263 3.01 14.45 19.02
C LEU A 263 4.55 14.59 19.00
N PHE A 264 5.12 15.09 20.08
CA PHE A 264 6.56 15.14 20.35
C PHE A 264 7.02 13.97 21.25
N SER A 265 6.22 12.92 21.45
CA SER A 265 6.54 11.83 22.39
C SER A 265 7.35 10.72 21.74
N ASP A 266 6.84 10.15 20.66
CA ASP A 266 7.38 8.92 20.07
C ASP A 266 7.16 8.83 18.57
N ALA A 267 8.02 8.03 17.94
CA ALA A 267 7.81 7.49 16.61
C ALA A 267 7.78 5.96 16.68
N ARG A 268 6.85 5.35 15.95
CA ARG A 268 6.74 3.90 15.73
C ARG A 268 7.08 3.58 14.28
N GLU A 269 7.83 2.52 14.05
CA GLU A 269 8.15 2.00 12.72
C GLU A 269 7.45 0.66 12.50
N TYR A 270 6.77 0.54 11.36
CA TYR A 270 6.08 -0.65 10.93
C TYR A 270 6.65 -1.14 9.61
N ARG A 271 6.78 -2.46 9.44
CA ARG A 271 7.16 -3.08 8.17
C ARG A 271 6.19 -4.22 7.87
N ASN A 272 5.64 -4.25 6.66
CA ASN A 272 4.68 -5.26 6.23
C ASN A 272 3.52 -5.47 7.23
N GLY A 273 3.05 -4.41 7.89
CA GLY A 273 1.96 -4.47 8.88
C GLY A 273 2.38 -4.75 10.31
N LYS A 274 3.64 -5.11 10.58
CA LYS A 274 4.12 -5.42 11.93
C LYS A 274 4.88 -4.26 12.54
N LEU A 275 4.62 -3.95 13.81
CA LEU A 275 5.45 -3.03 14.60
C LEU A 275 6.85 -3.61 14.77
N ILE A 276 7.86 -2.87 14.31
CA ILE A 276 9.27 -3.27 14.36
C ILE A 276 9.98 -2.63 15.53
N GLY A 277 9.66 -1.37 15.84
CA GLY A 277 10.25 -0.66 16.95
C GLY A 277 9.58 0.68 17.22
N GLN A 278 9.86 1.20 18.41
CA GLN A 278 9.37 2.49 18.86
C GLN A 278 10.50 3.19 19.61
N SER A 279 10.65 4.48 19.38
CA SER A 279 11.63 5.32 20.08
C SER A 279 11.02 6.64 20.49
N ALA A 280 11.42 7.13 21.67
CA ALA A 280 11.08 8.46 22.12
C ALA A 280 11.79 9.51 21.26
N LEU A 281 11.11 10.62 20.98
CA LEU A 281 11.71 11.73 20.24
C LEU A 281 12.54 12.59 21.19
N ASN A 282 13.80 12.82 20.83
CA ASN A 282 14.80 13.48 21.68
C ASN A 282 14.70 15.03 21.67
N THR A 283 13.85 15.61 20.83
CA THR A 283 13.76 17.06 20.63
C THR A 283 12.32 17.49 20.40
N TYR A 284 12.00 18.74 20.75
CA TYR A 284 10.67 19.30 20.54
C TYR A 284 10.38 19.42 19.03
N PHE A 285 9.51 18.54 18.53
CA PHE A 285 9.11 18.46 17.13
C PHE A 285 7.81 19.23 16.90
N ASP A 286 7.93 20.56 16.85
CA ASP A 286 6.86 21.44 16.40
C ASP A 286 7.04 21.82 14.94
N TYR A 287 6.14 21.31 14.10
CA TYR A 287 6.16 21.51 12.65
C TYR A 287 5.29 22.69 12.20
N THR A 288 4.53 23.32 13.11
CA THR A 288 3.58 24.40 12.77
C THR A 288 4.28 25.70 12.36
N SER A 289 5.51 25.90 12.82
CA SER A 289 6.39 27.03 12.48
C SER A 289 7.03 26.93 11.09
N ALA A 290 6.78 25.85 10.33
CA ALA A 290 7.35 25.63 9.00
C ALA A 290 6.72 26.49 7.88
N SER A 291 5.76 27.38 8.21
CA SER A 291 5.04 28.20 7.22
C SER A 291 5.96 29.25 6.56
N GLY A 292 6.06 29.24 5.23
CA GLY A 292 6.74 30.28 4.44
C GLY A 292 8.03 29.86 3.73
N GLN A 293 8.51 28.62 3.95
CA GLN A 293 9.70 28.04 3.31
C GLN A 293 9.46 26.58 2.87
N GLY A 294 8.19 26.24 2.60
CA GLY A 294 7.79 24.88 2.29
C GLY A 294 8.48 24.40 1.02
N ARG A 295 9.32 23.38 1.13
CA ARG A 295 9.81 22.59 0.01
C ARG A 295 9.55 21.14 0.35
N VAL A 296 8.62 20.53 -0.38
CA VAL A 296 8.43 19.08 -0.29
C VAL A 296 9.39 18.45 -1.26
N LEU A 297 10.09 17.40 -0.85
CA LEU A 297 10.95 16.62 -1.74
C LEU A 297 10.74 15.14 -1.48
N LEU A 298 10.76 14.38 -2.55
CA LEU A 298 10.82 12.91 -2.54
C LEU A 298 12.13 12.51 -3.23
N GLY A 299 13.02 11.93 -2.44
CA GLY A 299 14.42 11.74 -2.81
C GLY A 299 15.21 13.06 -2.79
N ASN A 300 16.31 13.13 -2.04
CA ASN A 300 17.19 14.30 -1.98
C ASN A 300 18.44 14.14 -2.87
N ARG A 301 18.29 13.55 -4.06
CA ARG A 301 19.39 13.21 -4.99
C ARG A 301 20.36 12.13 -4.51
N ASN A 302 20.37 11.80 -3.23
CA ASN A 302 21.16 10.70 -2.68
C ASN A 302 20.37 9.39 -2.59
N LEU A 303 19.06 9.44 -2.82
CA LEU A 303 18.19 8.27 -2.75
C LEU A 303 18.48 7.31 -3.90
N ASP A 304 18.71 6.04 -3.54
CA ASP A 304 18.83 4.93 -4.48
C ASP A 304 17.80 3.86 -4.11
N ALA A 305 16.60 4.00 -4.68
CA ALA A 305 15.44 3.18 -4.34
C ALA A 305 14.39 3.19 -5.45
N ASP A 306 13.54 2.18 -5.45
CA ASP A 306 12.33 2.13 -6.26
C ASP A 306 11.12 2.36 -5.37
N ILE A 307 10.21 3.25 -5.77
CA ILE A 307 9.02 3.61 -4.98
C ILE A 307 7.76 3.32 -5.80
N ALA A 308 6.89 2.45 -5.28
CA ALA A 308 5.61 2.11 -5.91
C ALA A 308 4.49 3.03 -5.44
N GLU A 309 4.46 3.36 -4.14
CA GLU A 309 3.40 4.14 -3.55
C GLU A 309 3.88 4.90 -2.30
N VAL A 310 3.34 6.10 -2.08
CA VAL A 310 3.60 6.96 -0.91
C VAL A 310 2.29 7.51 -0.39
N LEU A 311 2.09 7.44 0.93
CA LEU A 311 0.98 8.09 1.63
C LEU A 311 1.51 8.93 2.80
N TYR A 312 0.98 10.13 2.97
CA TYR A 312 1.21 10.96 4.15
C TYR A 312 -0.09 11.46 4.74
N PHE A 313 -0.23 11.27 6.05
CA PHE A 313 -1.32 11.75 6.88
C PHE A 313 -0.79 12.80 7.86
N ASN A 314 -1.47 13.93 7.98
CA ASN A 314 -1.07 15.00 8.91
C ASN A 314 -1.57 14.81 10.35
N THR A 315 -1.94 13.57 10.71
CA THR A 315 -2.31 13.15 12.06
C THR A 315 -1.57 11.87 12.43
N ASN A 316 -1.55 11.52 13.71
CA ASN A 316 -1.19 10.16 14.10
C ASN A 316 -2.37 9.26 13.71
N LEU A 317 -2.07 8.18 12.98
CA LEU A 317 -3.08 7.15 12.74
C LEU A 317 -3.20 6.26 13.97
N SER A 318 -4.42 5.81 14.25
CA SER A 318 -4.68 4.73 15.22
C SER A 318 -4.07 3.42 14.71
N GLU A 319 -3.88 2.45 15.60
CA GLU A 319 -3.41 1.11 15.18
C GLU A 319 -4.36 0.47 14.16
N GLU A 320 -5.68 0.65 14.33
CA GLU A 320 -6.68 0.13 13.39
C GLU A 320 -6.54 0.75 11.99
N ASP A 321 -6.27 2.07 11.90
CA ASP A 321 -6.05 2.72 10.61
C ASP A 321 -4.69 2.33 10.00
N VAL A 322 -3.67 2.09 10.83
CA VAL A 322 -2.38 1.54 10.38
C VAL A 322 -2.58 0.16 9.76
N GLU A 323 -3.32 -0.72 10.43
CA GLU A 323 -3.67 -2.05 9.92
C GLU A 323 -4.40 -1.99 8.58
N LYS A 324 -5.37 -1.05 8.43
CA LYS A 324 -6.06 -0.82 7.15
C LYS A 324 -5.12 -0.40 6.03
N VAL A 325 -4.20 0.54 6.30
CA VAL A 325 -3.20 0.98 5.30
C VAL A 325 -2.33 -0.19 4.87
N PHE A 326 -1.83 -0.98 5.82
CA PHE A 326 -0.98 -2.13 5.50
C PHE A 326 -1.73 -3.28 4.84
N PHE A 327 -2.99 -3.54 5.20
CA PHE A 327 -3.84 -4.48 4.47
C PHE A 327 -3.93 -4.06 2.99
N TYR A 328 -4.23 -2.79 2.73
CA TYR A 328 -4.27 -2.26 1.37
C TYR A 328 -2.94 -2.43 0.61
N LEU A 329 -1.84 -1.92 1.17
CA LEU A 329 -0.55 -1.95 0.48
C LEU A 329 -0.06 -3.38 0.27
N ASN A 330 -0.16 -4.24 1.28
CA ASN A 330 0.33 -5.61 1.19
C ASN A 330 -0.49 -6.47 0.22
N THR A 331 -1.82 -6.40 0.29
CA THR A 331 -2.69 -7.14 -0.63
C THR A 331 -2.49 -6.66 -2.07
N LYS A 332 -2.43 -5.34 -2.31
CA LYS A 332 -2.18 -4.77 -3.65
C LYS A 332 -0.86 -5.27 -4.24
N TYR A 333 0.23 -5.11 -3.50
CA TYR A 333 1.58 -5.37 -4.00
C TYR A 333 2.06 -6.80 -3.78
N GLY A 334 1.21 -7.70 -3.25
CA GLY A 334 1.57 -9.09 -2.97
C GLY A 334 2.74 -9.23 -2.00
N LEU A 335 2.84 -8.29 -1.07
CA LEU A 335 3.85 -8.33 -0.02
C LEU A 335 3.26 -9.13 1.13
N SER A 336 3.99 -10.09 1.68
CA SER A 336 3.47 -10.89 2.79
C SER A 336 3.23 -10.01 4.03
N PRO A 337 1.98 -9.78 4.46
CA PRO A 337 1.72 -9.49 5.87
C PRO A 337 1.84 -10.81 6.62
N MET A 338 2.73 -10.91 7.60
CA MET A 338 2.73 -12.03 8.54
C MET A 338 2.93 -11.52 9.97
#